data_AF-A0A419W7F5-F1
#
_entry.id   AF-A0A419W7F5-F1
#
_cell.length_a   1.000
_cell.length_b   1.000
_cell.length_c   1.000
_cell.angle_alpha   90.00
_cell.angle_beta   90.00
_cell.angle_gamma   90.00
#
_symmetry.space_group_name_H-M   'P 1'
#
loop_
_entity.id
_entity.type
_entity.pdbx_description
1 polymer ?
#
loop_
_entity_poly.entity_id
_entity_poly.type
_entity_poly.pdbx_seq_one_letter_code
_entity_poly.pdbx_strand_id
1 'polypeptide(L)'
;MLHTKNKNGKAGLLATIIILFVLAFNACNSDFLENQENESYFYLEDTVLITNLAQESSLTLLIPDAGNANYTVSIIPKWLEIDEMQGRFNNNTVELHYTVNQLPEFNQMGFYQGQFAIHIEGLGTFYGVIYYGNLGNPTMSISPTSLSLGTSLSATVRITNSSQSGILAWQISDLPDWLTTDQTIGFLYPSESIDITFNREVTNVEYGDYEGTISIQNNSPTPDFRIPVSMKVVDYNDPNYLKQIDGDVVDVEYNKTANLMVLACKSPNMLHLYQTADNTITSIALNETPNCVSIAEDGTGILLGNTNSTVTKIDVAAPSSPTVYSIDCIPYDIVYGSNNWCYITPTEDQWVYFRSMNLETGEVTKSAQEYPVYEKTIIKKIPVKDQLLGTRTTLSPTGILLFDLSPGIAKENVNYWHEGIGPFWFSENGDKFYCNTGKIYSTPEYSDENVNSIDISAIGDLGTNWDYTIKWVDQCEAGNSLFVLRQGQSYNSNWDTSYIEGFNSYNYVKTGTYEPYPVLLTINGTESAYDTRADYVFASKEGTSIYLVKTTKSTYEIGNYWSIEKIDVAE
;
A
#
# COMPACT_ATOMS: atom_id res chain seq x y z
N MET A 1 7.23 43.12 16.12
CA MET A 1 8.05 43.25 14.90
C MET A 1 9.51 42.90 15.23
N LEU A 2 9.93 41.67 14.90
CA LEU A 2 11.29 41.12 14.65
C LEU A 2 12.53 41.62 15.43
N HIS A 3 13.25 40.74 16.15
CA HIS A 3 14.44 40.01 15.62
C HIS A 3 15.03 39.01 16.64
N THR A 4 15.15 37.76 16.21
CA THR A 4 15.97 36.71 16.82
C THR A 4 17.45 36.94 16.50
N LYS A 5 18.33 36.69 17.48
CA LYS A 5 19.73 36.36 17.20
C LYS A 5 20.16 35.22 18.12
N ASN A 6 20.22 34.03 17.51
CA ASN A 6 20.68 32.81 18.13
C ASN A 6 22.22 32.80 18.14
N LYS A 7 22.84 32.44 19.27
CA LYS A 7 24.20 31.87 19.32
C LYS A 7 24.35 31.00 20.56
N ASN A 8 24.28 29.69 20.31
CA ASN A 8 24.88 28.58 21.05
C ASN A 8 24.66 28.52 22.57
N GLY A 9 23.70 27.68 22.96
CA GLY A 9 23.65 27.08 24.30
C GLY A 9 22.40 26.21 24.38
N LYS A 10 22.58 24.90 24.58
CA LYS A 10 21.50 23.92 24.79
C LYS A 10 20.42 24.50 25.71
N ALA A 11 19.22 24.70 25.19
CA ALA A 11 18.05 25.09 25.96
C ALA A 11 16.92 24.12 25.63
N GLY A 12 16.42 23.42 26.65
CA GLY A 12 15.17 22.68 26.55
C GLY A 12 14.06 23.67 26.19
N LEU A 13 13.40 23.42 25.06
CA LEU A 13 12.33 24.26 24.56
C LEU A 13 11.05 23.88 25.30
N LEU A 14 10.58 24.74 26.22
CA LEU A 14 9.17 24.72 26.65
C LEU A 14 8.34 25.15 25.42
N ALA A 15 7.51 24.26 24.90
CA ALA A 15 6.62 24.54 23.79
C ALA A 15 5.43 25.36 24.27
N THR A 16 5.41 26.65 23.95
CA THR A 16 4.21 27.50 24.05
C THR A 16 3.27 27.13 22.90
N ILE A 17 2.16 26.46 23.20
CA ILE A 17 1.11 26.14 22.23
C ILE A 17 0.34 27.45 21.92
N ILE A 18 0.51 27.99 20.71
CA ILE A 18 -0.28 29.12 20.22
C ILE A 18 -1.54 28.56 19.57
N ILE A 19 -2.70 28.85 20.16
CA ILE A 19 -4.02 28.47 19.64
C ILE A 19 -4.61 29.65 18.87
N LEU A 20 -4.89 29.47 17.57
CA LEU A 20 -5.61 30.44 16.74
C LEU A 20 -7.10 30.05 16.72
N PHE A 21 -7.99 30.86 17.33
CA PHE A 21 -9.45 30.65 17.26
C PHE A 21 -10.13 31.78 16.47
N VAL A 22 -10.98 31.40 15.52
CA VAL A 22 -11.84 32.31 14.75
C VAL A 22 -13.06 32.67 15.61
N LEU A 23 -13.17 33.94 16.01
CA LEU A 23 -14.28 34.46 16.82
C LEU A 23 -15.46 34.90 15.94
N ALA A 24 -16.66 34.38 16.24
CA ALA A 24 -17.92 34.95 15.79
C ALA A 24 -18.46 35.91 16.87
N PHE A 25 -18.54 37.20 16.54
CA PHE A 25 -19.12 38.23 17.43
C PHE A 25 -20.65 38.15 17.42
N ASN A 26 -21.26 38.10 18.61
CA ASN A 26 -22.61 38.59 18.84
C ASN A 26 -22.53 39.80 19.77
N ALA A 27 -23.01 40.94 19.28
CA ALA A 27 -23.12 42.20 20.00
C ALA A 27 -24.51 42.32 20.65
N CYS A 28 -24.53 42.74 21.92
CA CYS A 28 -25.54 43.57 22.62
C CYS A 28 -25.21 43.49 24.13
N ASN A 29 -25.28 44.55 24.94
CA ASN A 29 -26.00 45.81 24.83
C ASN A 29 -25.25 46.87 25.65
N SER A 30 -25.29 48.11 25.20
CA SER A 30 -24.70 49.27 25.87
C SER A 30 -25.72 49.88 26.84
N ASP A 31 -25.51 49.71 28.14
CA ASP A 31 -26.24 50.49 29.15
C ASP A 31 -25.52 50.45 30.50
N PHE A 32 -24.48 51.26 30.65
CA PHE A 32 -23.99 51.71 31.98
C PHE A 32 -22.97 52.85 31.81
N LEU A 33 -23.41 54.00 31.30
CA LEU A 33 -22.63 55.24 31.42
C LEU A 33 -23.36 56.16 32.39
N GLU A 34 -22.84 56.26 33.61
CA GLU A 34 -22.65 57.55 34.27
C GLU A 34 -21.78 57.38 35.54
N ASN A 35 -20.67 58.14 35.55
CA ASN A 35 -19.66 58.33 36.60
C ASN A 35 -18.47 57.36 36.60
N GLN A 36 -17.46 57.62 35.77
CA GLN A 36 -16.07 57.32 36.13
C GLN A 36 -15.14 58.42 35.62
N GLU A 37 -14.17 58.79 36.46
CA GLU A 37 -12.98 59.54 36.05
C GLU A 37 -12.31 58.82 34.87
N ASN A 38 -11.58 59.54 34.01
CA ASN A 38 -10.92 59.00 32.80
C ASN A 38 -9.99 57.82 33.13
N GLU A 39 -10.52 56.60 33.22
CA GLU A 39 -9.75 55.36 33.22
C GLU A 39 -9.52 54.95 31.76
N SER A 40 -8.25 54.86 31.37
CA SER A 40 -7.87 54.29 30.08
C SER A 40 -8.06 52.77 30.13
N TYR A 41 -8.71 52.19 29.10
CA TYR A 41 -8.98 50.76 29.00
C TYR A 41 -8.19 50.13 27.86
N PHE A 42 -7.56 48.99 28.12
CA PHE A 42 -6.71 48.25 27.17
C PHE A 42 -7.08 46.77 27.15
N TYR A 43 -6.67 46.04 26.11
CA TYR A 43 -6.82 44.59 26.02
C TYR A 43 -5.45 43.90 26.03
N LEU A 44 -5.36 42.75 26.70
CA LEU A 44 -4.19 41.87 26.59
C LEU A 44 -4.13 41.28 25.17
N GLU A 45 -2.94 41.30 24.56
CA GLU A 45 -2.74 40.77 23.21
C GLU A 45 -2.69 39.22 23.20
N ASP A 46 -2.23 38.62 24.29
CA ASP A 46 -2.08 37.17 24.42
C ASP A 46 -3.30 36.52 25.08
N THR A 47 -3.67 35.35 24.56
CA THR A 47 -4.69 34.48 25.18
C THR A 47 -4.01 33.51 26.13
N VAL A 48 -4.46 33.47 27.37
CA VAL A 48 -3.93 32.54 28.39
C VAL A 48 -4.78 31.28 28.43
N LEU A 49 -4.16 30.11 28.31
CA LEU A 49 -4.80 28.80 28.50
C LEU A 49 -4.20 28.10 29.71
N ILE A 50 -5.03 27.82 30.70
CA ILE A 50 -4.74 26.98 31.86
C ILE A 50 -5.45 25.65 31.66
N THR A 51 -4.82 24.52 31.97
CA THR A 51 -5.47 23.20 31.85
C THR A 51 -5.44 22.44 33.18
N ASN A 52 -6.36 21.49 33.36
CA ASN A 52 -6.36 20.59 34.52
C ASN A 52 -5.13 19.65 34.59
N LEU A 53 -4.28 19.67 33.56
CA LEU A 53 -3.06 18.88 33.44
C LEU A 53 -1.78 19.71 33.60
N ALA A 54 -1.89 21.05 33.60
CA ALA A 54 -0.74 21.93 33.77
C ALA A 54 -0.13 21.76 35.18
N GLN A 55 1.18 21.62 35.25
CA GLN A 55 1.92 21.60 36.53
C GLN A 55 2.30 23.00 37.02
N GLU A 56 2.12 24.02 36.18
CA GLU A 56 2.46 25.41 36.49
C GLU A 56 1.36 26.09 37.30
N SER A 57 1.77 26.79 38.35
CA SER A 57 0.92 27.61 39.23
C SER A 57 1.28 29.10 39.11
N SER A 58 1.80 29.53 37.96
CA SER A 58 2.10 30.94 37.70
C SER A 58 1.88 31.36 36.25
N LEU A 59 1.52 32.63 36.08
CA LEU A 59 1.32 33.29 34.79
C LEU A 59 2.24 34.51 34.73
N THR A 60 3.09 34.59 33.70
CA THR A 60 3.88 35.80 33.46
C THR A 60 3.13 36.74 32.53
N LEU A 61 2.85 37.96 33.00
CA LEU A 61 2.30 39.04 32.17
C LEU A 61 3.41 40.02 31.79
N LEU A 62 3.53 40.30 30.50
CA LEU A 62 4.36 41.37 29.96
C LEU A 62 3.44 42.50 29.48
N ILE A 63 3.51 43.66 30.11
CA ILE A 63 2.76 44.84 29.67
C ILE A 63 3.76 45.95 29.34
N PRO A 64 3.94 46.27 28.04
CA PRO A 64 4.79 47.37 27.62
C PRO A 64 4.43 48.66 28.38
N ASP A 65 5.47 49.41 28.76
CA ASP A 65 5.36 50.68 29.51
C ASP A 65 4.89 50.59 30.98
N ALA A 66 4.57 49.40 31.51
CA ALA A 66 4.23 49.23 32.93
C ALA A 66 5.38 49.57 33.89
N GLY A 67 6.63 49.52 33.42
CA GLY A 67 7.83 49.84 34.18
C GLY A 67 7.88 49.08 35.50
N ASN A 68 7.83 49.82 36.61
CA ASN A 68 7.71 49.27 37.95
C ASN A 68 6.46 49.79 38.66
N ALA A 69 5.34 49.94 37.94
CA ALA A 69 4.08 50.41 38.49
C ALA A 69 3.45 49.38 39.44
N ASN A 70 2.69 49.86 40.41
CA ASN A 70 1.85 48.99 41.23
C ASN A 70 0.64 48.53 40.41
N TYR A 71 0.12 47.35 40.72
CA TYR A 71 -1.07 46.81 40.08
C TYR A 71 -2.10 46.34 41.10
N THR A 72 -3.35 46.25 40.65
CA THR A 72 -4.45 45.62 41.36
C THR A 72 -5.27 44.79 40.38
N VAL A 73 -5.34 43.48 40.60
CA VAL A 73 -6.26 42.61 39.88
C VAL A 73 -7.67 42.89 40.38
N SER A 74 -8.58 43.19 39.46
CA SER A 74 -9.95 43.63 39.77
C SER A 74 -11.01 42.62 39.33
N ILE A 75 -10.72 41.81 38.30
CA ILE A 75 -11.62 40.75 37.82
C ILE A 75 -10.81 39.49 37.62
N ILE A 76 -11.30 38.38 38.17
CA ILE A 76 -10.78 37.02 37.93
C ILE A 76 -11.93 36.06 37.63
N PRO A 77 -11.69 35.00 36.83
CA PRO A 77 -12.65 33.93 36.65
C PRO A 77 -12.96 33.21 37.98
N LYS A 78 -14.19 32.74 38.17
CA LYS A 78 -14.59 32.03 39.42
C LYS A 78 -13.77 30.77 39.72
N TRP A 79 -13.23 30.14 38.70
CA TRP A 79 -12.39 28.94 38.79
C TRP A 79 -10.91 29.25 39.03
N LEU A 80 -10.51 30.51 39.07
CA LEU A 80 -9.13 30.93 39.28
C LEU A 80 -9.02 31.75 40.56
N GLU A 81 -8.03 31.40 41.39
CA GLU A 81 -7.63 32.19 42.54
C GLU A 81 -6.20 32.68 42.30
N ILE A 82 -5.94 33.96 42.54
CA ILE A 82 -4.60 34.55 42.43
C ILE A 82 -4.13 34.88 43.83
N ASP A 83 -2.93 34.40 44.18
CA ASP A 83 -2.38 34.48 45.54
C ASP A 83 -2.22 35.95 45.98
N GLU A 84 -1.75 36.81 45.06
CA GLU A 84 -1.51 38.23 45.29
C GLU A 84 -2.30 39.10 44.30
N MET A 85 -3.45 39.59 44.76
CA MET A 85 -4.32 40.49 43.99
C MET A 85 -3.75 41.91 43.82
N GLN A 86 -2.67 42.24 44.53
CA GLN A 86 -1.96 43.51 44.42
C GLN A 86 -0.46 43.24 44.46
N GLY A 87 0.29 44.02 43.71
CA GLY A 87 1.74 43.87 43.68
C GLY A 87 2.38 44.95 42.83
N ARG A 88 3.58 44.67 42.34
CA ARG A 88 4.36 45.62 41.55
C ARG A 88 5.01 44.93 40.36
N PHE A 89 4.91 45.56 39.19
CA PHE A 89 5.68 45.15 38.03
C PHE A 89 7.18 45.30 38.29
N ASN A 90 7.99 44.44 37.69
CA ASN A 90 9.43 44.54 37.62
C ASN A 90 9.84 44.64 36.14
N ASN A 91 10.27 45.83 35.73
CA ASN A 91 10.65 46.13 34.34
C ASN A 91 9.66 45.58 33.29
N ASN A 92 8.40 46.04 33.34
CA ASN A 92 7.28 45.68 32.46
C ASN A 92 6.71 44.26 32.66
N THR A 93 7.27 43.44 33.55
CA THR A 93 6.81 42.07 33.79
C THR A 93 6.27 41.86 35.20
N VAL A 94 5.31 40.96 35.35
CA VAL A 94 4.86 40.44 36.64
C VAL A 94 4.57 38.94 36.52
N GLU A 95 4.93 38.17 37.54
CA GLU A 95 4.55 36.78 37.70
C GLU A 95 3.38 36.71 38.70
N LEU A 96 2.24 36.20 38.24
CA LEU A 96 1.04 36.01 39.05
C LEU A 96 0.92 34.54 39.42
N HIS A 97 1.09 34.21 40.70
CA HIS A 97 0.84 32.87 41.19
C HIS A 97 -0.66 32.61 41.35
N TYR A 98 -1.11 31.43 40.92
CA TYR A 98 -2.53 31.09 40.92
C TYR A 98 -2.80 29.64 41.34
N THR A 99 -4.02 29.42 41.83
CA THR A 99 -4.60 28.09 42.06
C THR A 99 -5.90 27.95 41.27
N VAL A 100 -6.13 26.78 40.67
CA VAL A 100 -7.39 26.48 39.97
C VAL A 100 -8.36 25.79 40.94
N ASN A 101 -9.50 26.42 41.16
CA ASN A 101 -10.58 25.91 41.99
C ASN A 101 -11.46 24.94 41.21
N GLN A 102 -11.52 23.69 41.65
CA GLN A 102 -12.36 22.64 41.06
C GLN A 102 -13.83 22.84 41.47
N LEU A 103 -14.56 23.68 40.73
CA LEU A 103 -15.99 23.90 40.96
C LEU A 103 -16.84 22.93 40.12
N PRO A 104 -17.99 22.43 40.62
CA PRO A 104 -18.84 21.47 39.92
C PRO A 104 -19.26 21.89 38.50
N GLU A 105 -19.40 23.19 38.25
CA GLU A 105 -19.77 23.77 36.95
C GLU A 105 -18.64 23.70 35.89
N PHE A 106 -17.39 23.44 36.31
CA PHE A 106 -16.21 23.28 35.44
C PHE A 106 -15.66 21.83 35.43
N ASN A 107 -16.41 20.88 36.00
CA ASN A 107 -16.01 19.47 36.05
C ASN A 107 -16.30 18.71 34.75
N GLN A 108 -17.13 19.26 33.85
CA GLN A 108 -17.32 18.63 32.54
C GLN A 108 -16.07 18.86 31.68
N MET A 109 -15.76 17.90 30.80
CA MET A 109 -14.66 18.07 29.87
C MET A 109 -15.00 19.18 28.87
N GLY A 110 -14.02 20.04 28.58
CA GLY A 110 -14.19 21.13 27.64
C GLY A 110 -13.38 22.36 27.98
N PHE A 111 -13.61 23.42 27.21
CA PHE A 111 -12.96 24.72 27.39
C PHE A 111 -13.96 25.72 27.96
N TYR A 112 -13.53 26.41 29.00
CA TYR A 112 -14.28 27.43 29.68
C TYR A 112 -13.53 28.75 29.56
N GLN A 113 -14.24 29.85 29.34
CA GLN A 113 -13.63 31.17 29.29
C GLN A 113 -14.03 31.98 30.53
N GLY A 114 -13.12 32.81 31.01
CA GLY A 114 -13.36 33.75 32.09
C GLY A 114 -12.68 35.08 31.82
N GLN A 115 -13.32 36.16 32.25
CA GLN A 115 -12.76 37.50 32.13
C GLN A 115 -11.69 37.72 33.21
N PHE A 116 -10.65 38.46 32.84
CA PHE A 116 -9.59 38.92 33.70
C PHE A 116 -9.42 40.43 33.53
N ALA A 117 -9.20 41.16 34.62
CA ALA A 117 -8.87 42.58 34.56
C ALA A 117 -7.82 42.96 35.61
N ILE A 118 -6.84 43.75 35.17
CA ILE A 118 -5.75 44.24 36.01
C ILE A 118 -5.62 45.76 35.81
N HIS A 119 -5.74 46.51 36.91
CA HIS A 119 -5.49 47.94 36.93
C HIS A 119 -4.02 48.20 37.24
N ILE A 120 -3.38 49.10 36.47
CA ILE A 120 -1.98 49.46 36.63
C ILE A 120 -1.88 50.96 36.88
N GLU A 121 -1.26 51.33 37.99
CA GLU A 121 -1.14 52.71 38.44
C GLU A 121 -0.44 53.57 37.38
N GLY A 122 -1.12 54.63 36.92
CA GLY A 122 -0.59 55.56 35.91
C GLY A 122 -0.76 55.11 34.46
N LEU A 123 -1.26 53.89 34.20
CA LEU A 123 -1.57 53.41 32.85
C LEU A 123 -3.06 53.19 32.62
N GLY A 124 -3.78 52.59 33.56
CA GLY A 124 -5.21 52.25 33.41
C GLY A 124 -5.48 50.75 33.55
N THR A 125 -6.66 50.32 33.10
CA THR A 125 -7.15 48.94 33.31
C THR A 125 -7.03 48.11 32.04
N PHE A 126 -6.37 46.96 32.14
CA PHE A 126 -6.21 45.98 31.06
C PHE A 126 -7.18 44.82 31.25
N TYR A 127 -7.90 44.46 30.19
CA TYR A 127 -8.84 43.34 30.14
C TYR A 127 -8.29 42.20 29.30
N GLY A 128 -8.53 40.97 29.73
CA GLY A 128 -8.20 39.77 28.97
C GLY A 128 -9.20 38.65 29.20
N VAL A 129 -9.06 37.59 28.41
CA VAL A 129 -9.78 36.34 28.60
C VAL A 129 -8.77 35.26 28.96
N ILE A 130 -9.05 34.55 30.04
CA ILE A 130 -8.31 33.34 30.43
C ILE A 130 -9.21 32.14 30.12
N TYR A 131 -8.65 31.14 29.46
CA TYR A 131 -9.30 29.87 29.19
C TYR A 131 -8.88 28.82 30.23
N TYR A 132 -9.84 28.04 30.71
CA TYR A 132 -9.62 26.81 31.46
C TYR A 132 -10.02 25.61 30.61
N GLY A 133 -9.07 24.75 30.28
CA GLY A 133 -9.31 23.47 29.61
C GLY A 133 -9.36 22.33 30.63
N ASN A 134 -10.55 21.78 30.88
CA ASN A 134 -10.67 20.49 31.55
C ASN A 134 -10.56 19.40 30.48
N LEU A 135 -9.34 18.90 30.29
CA LEU A 135 -8.99 17.90 29.28
C LEU A 135 -9.15 16.47 29.81
N GLY A 136 -9.64 16.27 31.03
CA GLY A 136 -9.77 14.95 31.64
C GLY A 136 -8.43 14.22 31.76
N ASN A 137 -8.43 12.90 31.58
CA ASN A 137 -7.23 12.04 31.61
C ASN A 137 -7.12 11.29 30.27
N PRO A 138 -6.57 11.92 29.22
CA PRO A 138 -6.45 11.29 27.93
C PRO A 138 -5.41 10.16 27.96
N THR A 139 -5.54 9.22 27.03
CA THR A 139 -4.58 8.15 26.78
C THR A 139 -4.43 8.03 25.28
N MET A 140 -3.19 8.03 24.80
CA MET A 140 -2.90 7.94 23.37
C MET A 140 -2.40 6.54 23.01
N SER A 141 -2.87 6.03 21.88
CA SER A 141 -2.27 4.86 21.23
C SER A 141 -2.01 5.16 19.76
N ILE A 142 -1.01 4.49 19.20
CA ILE A 142 -0.57 4.65 17.81
C ILE A 142 -0.49 3.28 17.14
N SER A 143 -0.92 3.20 15.89
CA SER A 143 -0.74 2.03 15.04
C SER A 143 -0.46 2.46 13.60
N PRO A 144 0.58 1.92 12.93
CA PRO A 144 1.59 1.00 13.46
C PRO A 144 2.60 1.71 14.39
N THR A 145 3.31 0.95 15.23
CA THR A 145 4.34 1.50 16.15
C THR A 145 5.69 1.76 15.48
N SER A 146 5.84 1.33 14.23
CA SER A 146 6.96 1.61 13.32
C SER A 146 6.42 1.72 11.92
N LEU A 147 7.01 2.60 11.11
CA LEU A 147 6.54 2.87 9.75
C LEU A 147 7.64 2.48 8.75
N SER A 148 7.38 1.52 7.88
CA SER A 148 8.28 1.21 6.76
C SER A 148 7.59 1.66 5.48
N LEU A 149 8.13 2.69 4.82
CA LEU A 149 7.65 3.11 3.51
C LEU A 149 8.20 2.22 2.40
N GLY A 150 9.33 1.53 2.60
CA GLY A 150 10.05 0.91 1.50
C GLY A 150 10.27 1.95 0.40
N THR A 151 9.78 1.68 -0.82
CA THR A 151 9.83 2.63 -1.95
C THR A 151 8.50 3.35 -2.19
N SER A 152 7.49 3.11 -1.37
CA SER A 152 6.14 3.69 -1.51
C SER A 152 6.14 5.21 -1.32
N LEU A 153 5.26 5.90 -2.05
CA LEU A 153 5.18 7.36 -2.05
C LEU A 153 4.55 7.94 -0.78
N SER A 154 3.79 7.14 -0.04
CA SER A 154 3.15 7.57 1.20
C SER A 154 2.89 6.39 2.13
N ALA A 155 2.73 6.67 3.42
CA ALA A 155 2.25 5.70 4.40
C ALA A 155 1.44 6.41 5.50
N THR A 156 0.56 5.66 6.16
CA THR A 156 -0.39 6.23 7.13
C THR A 156 -0.13 5.70 8.54
N VAL A 157 -0.26 6.59 9.53
CA VAL A 157 -0.26 6.27 10.95
C VAL A 157 -1.59 6.68 11.56
N ARG A 158 -2.22 5.76 12.30
CA ARG A 158 -3.43 6.03 13.08
C ARG A 158 -3.06 6.46 14.50
N ILE A 159 -3.51 7.64 14.89
CA ILE A 159 -3.53 8.11 16.28
C ILE A 159 -4.92 7.87 16.85
N THR A 160 -5.01 7.28 18.04
CA THR A 160 -6.29 7.02 18.72
C THR A 160 -6.25 7.57 20.14
N ASN A 161 -7.31 8.28 20.53
CA ASN A 161 -7.57 8.56 21.94
C ASN A 161 -8.27 7.35 22.56
N SER A 162 -7.50 6.51 23.23
CA SER A 162 -7.97 5.27 23.85
C SER A 162 -8.59 5.47 25.24
N SER A 163 -8.73 6.72 25.69
CA SER A 163 -9.38 7.03 26.97
C SER A 163 -10.91 6.99 26.88
N GLN A 164 -11.56 6.74 28.01
CA GLN A 164 -13.01 6.87 28.18
C GLN A 164 -13.42 8.29 28.61
N SER A 165 -12.46 9.08 29.09
CA SER A 165 -12.69 10.41 29.68
C SER A 165 -11.42 11.24 29.63
N GLY A 166 -11.12 11.79 28.46
CA GLY A 166 -10.09 12.79 28.26
C GLY A 166 -10.09 13.30 26.83
N ILE A 167 -9.71 14.56 26.62
CA ILE A 167 -9.48 15.16 25.32
C ILE A 167 -7.97 15.10 25.05
N LEU A 168 -7.59 14.32 24.05
CA LEU A 168 -6.20 14.17 23.65
C LEU A 168 -5.83 15.33 22.71
N ALA A 169 -4.82 16.10 23.08
CA ALA A 169 -4.15 17.06 22.22
C ALA A 169 -2.80 16.47 21.80
N TRP A 170 -2.47 16.54 20.52
CA TRP A 170 -1.23 15.99 19.97
C TRP A 170 -0.59 16.94 18.95
N GLN A 171 0.72 16.84 18.80
CA GLN A 171 1.52 17.61 17.86
C GLN A 171 2.69 16.78 17.35
N ILE A 172 2.93 16.80 16.04
CA ILE A 172 4.18 16.33 15.44
C ILE A 172 5.25 17.38 15.76
N SER A 173 6.20 17.01 16.62
CA SER A 173 7.26 17.89 17.10
C SER A 173 8.54 17.79 16.27
N ASP A 174 8.75 16.66 15.59
CA ASP A 174 9.90 16.42 14.73
C ASP A 174 9.55 15.42 13.62
N LEU A 175 10.09 15.65 12.42
CA LEU A 175 9.84 14.85 11.23
C LEU A 175 11.14 14.81 10.39
N PRO A 176 11.54 13.65 9.84
CA PRO A 176 12.65 13.60 8.90
C PRO A 176 12.41 14.50 7.68
N ASP A 177 13.46 15.17 7.18
CA ASP A 177 13.38 16.15 6.07
C ASP A 177 12.83 15.56 4.75
N TRP A 178 12.85 14.24 4.62
CA TRP A 178 12.34 13.48 3.47
C TRP A 178 10.88 13.03 3.62
N LEU A 179 10.17 13.50 4.65
CA LEU A 179 8.72 13.30 4.82
C LEU A 179 8.00 14.65 4.92
N THR A 180 6.77 14.67 4.41
CA THR A 180 5.82 15.77 4.56
C THR A 180 4.45 15.25 5.01
N THR A 181 3.67 16.10 5.67
CA THR A 181 2.26 15.81 5.99
C THR A 181 1.50 17.12 6.15
N ASP A 182 0.22 17.12 5.79
CA ASP A 182 -0.66 18.28 5.93
C ASP A 182 -1.23 18.41 7.36
N GLN A 183 -1.11 17.37 8.19
CA GLN A 183 -1.65 17.32 9.55
C GLN A 183 -0.53 17.23 10.59
N THR A 184 -0.21 18.36 11.24
CA THR A 184 0.87 18.46 12.23
C THR A 184 0.39 18.63 13.67
N ILE A 185 -0.88 18.98 13.88
CA ILE A 185 -1.51 19.13 15.19
C ILE A 185 -2.97 18.67 15.15
N GLY A 186 -3.53 18.30 16.31
CA GLY A 186 -4.95 17.98 16.39
C GLY A 186 -5.47 17.71 17.80
N PHE A 187 -6.79 17.53 17.88
CA PHE A 187 -7.52 17.13 19.08
C PHE A 187 -8.40 15.91 18.78
N LEU A 188 -8.52 15.02 19.75
CA LEU A 188 -9.37 13.83 19.67
C LEU A 188 -10.20 13.69 20.96
N TYR A 189 -11.52 13.57 20.81
CA TYR A 189 -12.42 13.22 21.92
C TYR A 189 -12.27 11.73 22.29
N PRO A 190 -12.83 11.29 23.43
CA PRO A 190 -12.76 9.89 23.85
C PRO A 190 -13.17 8.92 22.74
N SER A 191 -12.36 7.89 22.51
CA SER A 191 -12.55 6.84 21.49
C SER A 191 -12.48 7.32 20.03
N GLU A 192 -12.11 8.57 19.75
CA GLU A 192 -11.86 9.03 18.39
C GLU A 192 -10.46 8.64 17.90
N SER A 193 -10.33 8.56 16.58
CA SER A 193 -9.07 8.29 15.90
C SER A 193 -8.94 9.13 14.64
N ILE A 194 -7.69 9.39 14.24
CA ILE A 194 -7.34 10.07 13.00
C ILE A 194 -6.22 9.32 12.29
N ASP A 195 -6.31 9.26 10.97
CA ASP A 195 -5.30 8.71 10.09
C ASP A 195 -4.48 9.85 9.50
N ILE A 196 -3.18 9.88 9.84
CA ILE A 196 -2.22 10.86 9.32
C ILE A 196 -1.43 10.21 8.20
N THR A 197 -1.53 10.77 7.00
CA THR A 197 -0.73 10.34 5.85
C THR A 197 0.56 11.13 5.78
N PHE A 198 1.68 10.42 5.73
CA PHE A 198 3.01 10.95 5.47
C PHE A 198 3.37 10.69 4.02
N ASN A 199 3.75 11.74 3.29
CA ASN A 199 4.20 11.67 1.92
C ASN A 199 5.72 11.73 1.87
N ARG A 200 6.30 10.98 0.96
CA ARG A 200 7.75 10.88 0.75
C ARG A 200 8.20 12.02 -0.18
N GLU A 201 9.19 12.79 0.25
CA GLU A 201 9.86 13.81 -0.55
C GLU A 201 11.24 13.31 -0.96
N VAL A 202 11.41 13.00 -2.25
CA VAL A 202 12.63 12.36 -2.78
C VAL A 202 13.44 13.26 -3.70
N THR A 203 12.96 14.47 -3.92
CA THR A 203 13.58 15.40 -4.85
C THR A 203 14.97 15.74 -4.33
N ASN A 204 16.01 15.28 -5.03
CA ASN A 204 17.43 15.40 -4.65
C ASN A 204 17.88 14.57 -3.45
N VAL A 205 17.21 13.46 -3.14
CA VAL A 205 17.68 12.48 -2.15
C VAL A 205 18.52 11.41 -2.86
N GLU A 206 19.73 11.11 -2.37
CA GLU A 206 20.61 10.09 -2.96
C GLU A 206 19.99 8.68 -2.85
N TYR A 207 20.40 7.76 -3.71
CA TYR A 207 19.96 6.37 -3.61
C TYR A 207 20.50 5.70 -2.34
N GLY A 208 19.68 4.89 -1.68
CA GLY A 208 20.05 4.18 -0.46
C GLY A 208 18.89 3.94 0.49
N ASP A 209 19.22 3.32 1.62
CA ASP A 209 18.30 3.12 2.74
C ASP A 209 18.39 4.31 3.70
N TYR A 210 17.23 4.79 4.13
CA TYR A 210 17.09 5.92 5.04
C TYR A 210 16.31 5.50 6.27
N GLU A 211 16.79 5.91 7.43
CA GLU A 211 16.11 5.74 8.71
C GLU A 211 15.92 7.11 9.37
N GLY A 212 14.81 7.24 10.08
CA GLY A 212 14.43 8.45 10.78
C GLY A 212 13.50 8.15 11.95
N THR A 213 13.02 9.21 12.59
CA THR A 213 12.07 9.09 13.68
C THR A 213 11.05 10.22 13.58
N ILE A 214 9.77 9.86 13.60
CA ILE A 214 8.69 10.83 13.75
C ILE A 214 8.45 11.00 15.25
N SER A 215 8.52 12.23 15.75
CA SER A 215 8.29 12.52 17.17
C SER A 215 6.93 13.20 17.35
N ILE A 216 6.12 12.66 18.25
CA ILE A 216 4.76 13.15 18.52
C ILE A 216 4.63 13.46 20.01
N GLN A 217 4.43 14.74 20.29
CA GLN A 217 4.11 15.26 21.61
C GLN A 217 2.61 15.14 21.88
N ASN A 218 2.26 14.92 23.14
CA ASN A 218 0.87 14.82 23.55
C ASN A 218 0.63 15.20 25.02
N ASN A 219 -0.62 15.45 25.38
CA ASN A 219 -1.02 15.81 26.74
C ASN A 219 -1.42 14.62 27.63
N SER A 220 -1.22 13.37 27.20
CA SER A 220 -1.50 12.22 28.05
C SER A 220 -0.36 11.93 29.04
N PRO A 221 -0.60 11.14 30.09
CA PRO A 221 0.48 10.69 30.99
C PRO A 221 1.51 9.77 30.31
N THR A 222 1.23 9.26 29.10
CA THR A 222 2.20 8.45 28.36
C THR A 222 3.28 9.34 27.75
N PRO A 223 4.56 8.93 27.76
CA PRO A 223 5.64 9.68 27.12
C PRO A 223 5.34 9.99 25.65
N ASP A 224 6.00 11.02 25.12
CA ASP A 224 5.99 11.33 23.70
C ASP A 224 6.31 10.09 22.86
N PHE A 225 5.57 9.92 21.78
CA PHE A 225 5.76 8.79 20.88
C PHE A 225 6.89 9.09 19.91
N ARG A 226 7.75 8.09 19.71
CA ARG A 226 8.83 8.11 18.73
C ARG A 226 8.62 6.94 17.81
N ILE A 227 8.18 7.21 16.59
CA ILE A 227 7.87 6.19 15.59
C ILE A 227 9.13 6.03 14.73
N PRO A 228 9.85 4.90 14.82
CA PRO A 228 10.93 4.61 13.88
C PRO A 228 10.33 4.55 12.48
N VAL A 229 10.95 5.25 11.55
CA VAL A 229 10.52 5.26 10.14
C VAL A 229 11.68 4.93 9.23
N SER A 230 11.44 4.09 8.24
CA SER A 230 12.43 3.76 7.21
C SER A 230 11.86 3.92 5.81
N MET A 231 12.72 4.27 4.85
CA MET A 231 12.42 4.26 3.42
C MET A 231 13.64 3.79 2.64
N LYS A 232 13.42 3.41 1.39
CA LYS A 232 14.44 3.04 0.41
C LYS A 232 14.26 3.93 -0.82
N VAL A 233 15.33 4.60 -1.20
CA VAL A 233 15.42 5.36 -2.46
C VAL A 233 16.21 4.52 -3.44
N VAL A 234 15.52 3.98 -4.44
CA VAL A 234 16.15 3.19 -5.50
C VAL A 234 16.33 4.05 -6.75
N ASP A 235 17.36 3.74 -7.53
CA ASP A 235 17.46 4.28 -8.88
C ASP A 235 16.44 3.57 -9.76
N TYR A 236 15.31 4.23 -9.99
CA TYR A 236 14.25 3.74 -10.87
C TYR A 236 14.71 3.57 -12.33
N ASN A 237 15.86 4.14 -12.69
CA ASN A 237 16.45 3.99 -14.02
C ASN A 237 17.57 2.94 -14.06
N ASP A 238 17.91 2.27 -12.95
CA ASP A 238 18.94 1.24 -12.98
C ASP A 238 18.44 0.03 -13.77
N PRO A 239 19.04 -0.25 -14.95
CA PRO A 239 18.62 -1.35 -15.79
C PRO A 239 18.88 -2.72 -15.13
N ASN A 240 19.59 -2.80 -14.01
CA ASN A 240 19.74 -4.04 -13.23
C ASN A 240 18.50 -4.40 -12.42
N TYR A 241 17.68 -3.40 -12.09
CA TYR A 241 16.49 -3.58 -11.25
C TYR A 241 15.20 -3.31 -11.99
N LEU A 242 15.21 -2.46 -13.03
CA LEU A 242 14.02 -2.15 -13.80
C LEU A 242 14.28 -2.24 -15.31
N LYS A 243 13.41 -2.95 -16.02
CA LYS A 243 13.39 -3.01 -17.49
C LYS A 243 12.05 -2.53 -18.01
N GLN A 244 12.05 -1.52 -18.87
CA GLN A 244 10.84 -1.14 -19.59
C GLN A 244 10.49 -2.18 -20.64
N ILE A 245 9.20 -2.42 -20.81
CA ILE A 245 8.63 -3.35 -21.80
C ILE A 245 7.74 -2.55 -22.74
N ASP A 246 8.03 -2.67 -24.02
CA ASP A 246 7.27 -2.00 -25.07
C ASP A 246 5.99 -2.80 -25.38
N GLY A 247 4.84 -2.14 -25.26
CA GLY A 247 3.53 -2.75 -25.52
C GLY A 247 2.81 -3.23 -24.26
N ASP A 248 1.53 -3.53 -24.45
CA ASP A 248 0.64 -4.07 -23.42
C ASP A 248 0.88 -5.57 -23.27
N VAL A 249 1.44 -5.98 -22.13
CA VAL A 249 1.60 -7.39 -21.78
C VAL A 249 0.23 -8.07 -21.72
N VAL A 250 0.07 -9.17 -22.45
CA VAL A 250 -1.15 -10.01 -22.44
C VAL A 250 -0.95 -11.31 -21.68
N ASP A 251 0.26 -11.86 -21.73
CA ASP A 251 0.59 -13.12 -21.06
C ASP A 251 2.10 -13.25 -20.86
N VAL A 252 2.49 -13.97 -19.82
CA VAL A 252 3.89 -14.14 -19.40
C VAL A 252 4.12 -15.55 -18.91
N GLU A 253 5.20 -16.16 -19.39
CA GLU A 253 5.69 -17.44 -18.90
C GLU A 253 7.17 -17.35 -18.50
N TYR A 254 7.59 -18.14 -17.50
CA TYR A 254 8.96 -18.15 -17.03
C TYR A 254 9.51 -19.58 -16.95
N ASN A 255 10.49 -19.88 -17.82
CA ASN A 255 11.29 -21.09 -17.68
C ASN A 255 12.48 -20.81 -16.75
N LYS A 256 12.29 -21.16 -15.48
CA LYS A 256 13.26 -20.94 -14.40
C LYS A 256 14.56 -21.71 -14.59
N THR A 257 14.52 -22.91 -15.18
CA THR A 257 15.72 -23.72 -15.47
C THR A 257 16.61 -23.03 -16.51
N ALA A 258 15.99 -22.48 -17.56
CA ALA A 258 16.65 -21.75 -18.63
C ALA A 258 16.94 -20.28 -18.29
N ASN A 259 16.42 -19.76 -17.17
CA ASN A 259 16.44 -18.34 -16.81
C ASN A 259 15.79 -17.44 -17.88
N LEU A 260 14.75 -17.94 -18.54
CA LEU A 260 14.11 -17.26 -19.67
C LEU A 260 12.66 -16.89 -19.32
N MET A 261 12.38 -15.59 -19.28
CA MET A 261 11.03 -15.05 -19.21
C MET A 261 10.58 -14.63 -20.61
N VAL A 262 9.35 -15.00 -20.95
CA VAL A 262 8.74 -14.73 -22.24
C VAL A 262 7.50 -13.88 -22.02
N LEU A 263 7.46 -12.69 -22.63
CA LEU A 263 6.33 -11.77 -22.53
C LEU A 263 5.72 -11.58 -23.92
N ALA A 264 4.45 -11.94 -24.05
CA ALA A 264 3.66 -11.63 -25.23
C ALA A 264 2.97 -10.27 -25.03
N CYS A 265 3.12 -9.37 -26.00
CA CYS A 265 2.62 -8.00 -25.92
C CYS A 265 1.82 -7.63 -27.17
N LYS A 266 0.83 -6.75 -26.99
CA LYS A 266 0.08 -6.09 -28.08
C LYS A 266 0.25 -4.58 -28.00
N SER A 267 -0.07 -3.86 -29.08
CA SER A 267 -0.01 -2.38 -29.10
C SER A 267 1.34 -1.78 -28.64
N PRO A 268 2.49 -2.13 -29.25
CA PRO A 268 2.65 -2.93 -30.48
C PRO A 268 2.72 -4.45 -30.24
N ASN A 269 2.45 -5.23 -31.28
CA ASN A 269 2.52 -6.69 -31.24
C ASN A 269 3.99 -7.14 -31.17
N MET A 270 4.42 -7.62 -30.01
CA MET A 270 5.81 -8.02 -29.79
C MET A 270 5.93 -9.24 -28.87
N LEU A 271 7.03 -9.96 -29.03
CA LEU A 271 7.51 -10.98 -28.11
C LEU A 271 8.81 -10.50 -27.48
N HIS A 272 8.87 -10.47 -26.16
CA HIS A 272 10.10 -10.19 -25.43
C HIS A 272 10.66 -11.47 -24.82
N LEU A 273 11.95 -11.71 -25.05
CA LEU A 273 12.74 -12.78 -24.44
C LEU A 273 13.68 -12.13 -23.44
N TYR A 274 13.37 -12.24 -22.16
CA TYR A 274 14.20 -11.72 -21.07
C TYR A 274 15.02 -12.84 -20.44
N GLN A 275 16.34 -12.79 -20.66
CA GLN A 275 17.30 -13.67 -20.00
C GLN A 275 17.66 -13.10 -18.64
N THR A 276 17.11 -13.70 -17.58
CA THR A 276 17.23 -13.18 -16.21
C THR A 276 18.64 -13.38 -15.62
N ALA A 277 19.40 -14.35 -16.15
CA ALA A 277 20.76 -14.66 -15.68
C ALA A 277 21.79 -13.60 -16.08
N ASP A 278 21.66 -12.99 -17.26
CA ASP A 278 22.58 -11.97 -17.78
C ASP A 278 21.93 -10.58 -17.92
N ASN A 279 20.65 -10.47 -17.55
CA ASN A 279 19.88 -9.24 -17.54
C ASN A 279 19.68 -8.61 -18.94
N THR A 280 19.48 -9.45 -19.96
CA THR A 280 19.31 -9.02 -21.36
C THR A 280 17.91 -9.28 -21.91
N ILE A 281 17.39 -8.34 -22.70
CA ILE A 281 16.08 -8.47 -23.38
C ILE A 281 16.28 -8.45 -24.89
N THR A 282 15.70 -9.44 -25.56
CA THR A 282 15.53 -9.45 -27.02
C THR A 282 14.07 -9.24 -27.37
N SER A 283 13.77 -8.22 -28.15
CA SER A 283 12.40 -7.89 -28.60
C SER A 283 12.21 -8.29 -30.06
N ILE A 284 11.13 -8.99 -30.36
CA ILE A 284 10.80 -9.50 -31.68
C ILE A 284 9.43 -8.94 -32.07
N ALA A 285 9.36 -8.22 -33.18
CA ALA A 285 8.08 -7.76 -33.71
C ALA A 285 7.27 -8.95 -34.23
N LEU A 286 5.99 -8.99 -33.88
CA LEU A 286 5.05 -10.02 -34.32
C LEU A 286 4.12 -9.45 -35.40
N ASN A 287 3.88 -10.24 -36.44
CA ASN A 287 2.88 -9.89 -37.46
C ASN A 287 1.45 -10.09 -36.92
N GLU A 288 1.27 -11.13 -36.12
CA GLU A 288 -0.01 -11.48 -35.51
C GLU A 288 -0.15 -10.83 -34.13
N THR A 289 -1.39 -10.56 -33.72
CA THR A 289 -1.68 -10.02 -32.38
C THR A 289 -1.79 -11.18 -31.37
N PRO A 290 -0.84 -11.31 -30.43
CA PRO A 290 -0.85 -12.40 -29.46
C PRO A 290 -1.99 -12.25 -28.46
N ASN A 291 -2.47 -13.39 -27.95
CA ASN A 291 -3.49 -13.48 -26.90
C ASN A 291 -3.00 -14.28 -25.68
N CYS A 292 -2.16 -15.30 -25.90
CA CYS A 292 -1.56 -16.13 -24.85
C CYS A 292 -0.22 -16.71 -25.33
N VAL A 293 0.62 -17.15 -24.38
CA VAL A 293 1.96 -17.70 -24.65
C VAL A 293 2.21 -18.96 -23.85
N SER A 294 2.99 -19.89 -24.41
CA SER A 294 3.48 -21.06 -23.70
C SER A 294 4.93 -21.34 -24.08
N ILE A 295 5.75 -21.67 -23.08
CA ILE A 295 7.15 -22.06 -23.26
C ILE A 295 7.29 -23.58 -23.08
N ALA A 296 8.12 -24.22 -23.90
CA ALA A 296 8.48 -25.62 -23.71
C ALA A 296 9.21 -25.82 -22.38
N GLU A 297 9.06 -27.00 -21.75
CA GLU A 297 9.72 -27.31 -20.47
C GLU A 297 11.25 -27.23 -20.55
N ASP A 298 11.82 -27.52 -21.72
CA ASP A 298 13.27 -27.41 -21.97
C ASP A 298 13.73 -25.97 -22.27
N GLY A 299 12.79 -25.03 -22.43
CA GLY A 299 13.06 -23.61 -22.68
C GLY A 299 13.50 -23.29 -24.11
N THR A 300 13.41 -24.25 -25.04
CA THR A 300 13.93 -24.07 -26.41
C THR A 300 12.88 -23.60 -27.41
N GLY A 301 11.59 -23.81 -27.11
CA GLY A 301 10.48 -23.46 -27.99
C GLY A 301 9.42 -22.60 -27.31
N ILE A 302 8.80 -21.72 -28.08
CA ILE A 302 7.69 -20.85 -27.66
C ILE A 302 6.53 -21.04 -28.61
N LEU A 303 5.32 -21.07 -28.06
CA LEU A 303 4.06 -20.99 -28.80
C LEU A 303 3.33 -19.72 -28.41
N LEU A 304 2.74 -19.05 -29.40
CA LEU A 304 1.84 -17.92 -29.21
C LEU A 304 0.48 -18.27 -29.81
N GLY A 305 -0.57 -18.14 -29.02
CA GLY A 305 -1.95 -18.19 -29.51
C GLY A 305 -2.38 -16.79 -29.92
N ASN A 306 -2.86 -16.61 -31.15
CA ASN A 306 -3.16 -15.29 -31.69
C ASN A 306 -4.66 -15.03 -31.87
N THR A 307 -5.05 -13.77 -31.80
CA THR A 307 -6.46 -13.32 -31.93
C THR A 307 -7.10 -13.62 -33.29
N ASN A 308 -6.32 -13.95 -34.32
CA ASN A 308 -6.79 -14.26 -35.67
C ASN A 308 -6.86 -15.77 -35.97
N SER A 309 -7.06 -16.59 -34.94
CA SER A 309 -7.14 -18.05 -35.06
C SER A 309 -5.89 -18.68 -35.67
N THR A 310 -4.71 -18.25 -35.20
CA THR A 310 -3.43 -18.86 -35.56
C THR A 310 -2.63 -19.22 -34.31
N VAL A 311 -1.73 -20.19 -34.45
CA VAL A 311 -0.67 -20.48 -33.47
C VAL A 311 0.67 -20.18 -34.14
N THR A 312 1.52 -19.39 -33.48
CA THR A 312 2.89 -19.12 -33.94
C THR A 312 3.88 -19.89 -33.09
N LYS A 313 4.71 -20.72 -33.72
CA LYS A 313 5.83 -21.44 -33.10
C LYS A 313 7.14 -20.70 -33.37
N ILE A 314 7.92 -20.50 -32.33
CA ILE A 314 9.20 -19.80 -32.37
C ILE A 314 10.26 -20.66 -31.67
N ASP A 315 11.40 -20.84 -32.33
CA ASP A 315 12.60 -21.41 -31.72
C ASP A 315 13.39 -20.30 -31.02
N VAL A 316 13.70 -20.47 -29.74
CA VAL A 316 14.44 -19.50 -28.93
C VAL A 316 15.84 -19.22 -29.51
N ALA A 317 16.46 -20.22 -30.16
CA ALA A 317 17.76 -20.05 -30.81
C ALA A 317 17.66 -19.37 -32.19
N ALA A 318 16.47 -19.34 -32.80
CA ALA A 318 16.22 -18.74 -34.11
C ALA A 318 14.91 -17.91 -34.14
N PRO A 319 14.78 -16.88 -33.26
CA PRO A 319 13.50 -16.22 -33.01
C PRO A 319 12.94 -15.42 -34.20
N SER A 320 13.78 -15.13 -35.19
CA SER A 320 13.41 -14.39 -36.40
C SER A 320 12.74 -15.25 -37.49
N SER A 321 12.58 -16.56 -37.27
CA SER A 321 11.98 -17.50 -38.22
C SER A 321 10.74 -18.19 -37.64
N PRO A 322 9.65 -17.44 -37.35
CA PRO A 322 8.42 -18.03 -36.82
C PRO A 322 7.72 -18.93 -37.84
N THR A 323 7.16 -20.04 -37.37
CA THR A 323 6.22 -20.88 -38.14
C THR A 323 4.81 -20.59 -37.68
N VAL A 324 3.90 -20.27 -38.61
CA VAL A 324 2.50 -19.94 -38.30
C VAL A 324 1.58 -21.04 -38.79
N TYR A 325 0.71 -21.53 -37.91
CA TYR A 325 -0.30 -22.55 -38.19
C TYR A 325 -1.69 -21.93 -38.11
N SER A 326 -2.53 -22.16 -39.11
CA SER A 326 -3.96 -21.81 -39.04
C SER A 326 -4.70 -22.86 -38.23
N ILE A 327 -5.58 -22.39 -37.35
CA ILE A 327 -6.47 -23.23 -36.54
C ILE A 327 -7.92 -22.75 -36.69
N ASP A 328 -8.86 -23.44 -36.05
CA ASP A 328 -10.30 -23.18 -36.22
C ASP A 328 -10.98 -22.56 -34.98
N CYS A 329 -10.19 -21.93 -34.09
CA CYS A 329 -10.68 -21.12 -32.99
C CYS A 329 -9.67 -20.03 -32.62
N ILE A 330 -10.13 -19.00 -31.91
CA ILE A 330 -9.24 -18.04 -31.26
C ILE A 330 -8.74 -18.65 -29.94
N PRO A 331 -7.42 -18.94 -29.78
CA PRO A 331 -6.88 -19.50 -28.55
C PRO A 331 -7.08 -18.55 -27.37
N TYR A 332 -7.69 -19.05 -26.31
CA TYR A 332 -7.68 -18.37 -25.01
C TYR A 332 -6.42 -18.72 -24.23
N ASP A 333 -6.12 -20.02 -24.17
CA ASP A 333 -4.95 -20.56 -23.50
C ASP A 333 -4.35 -21.68 -24.34
N ILE A 334 -3.03 -21.84 -24.24
CA ILE A 334 -2.27 -22.83 -24.99
C ILE A 334 -1.21 -23.49 -24.11
N VAL A 335 -0.92 -24.76 -24.37
CA VAL A 335 0.17 -25.48 -23.70
C VAL A 335 1.09 -26.14 -24.72
N TYR A 336 2.40 -25.88 -24.60
CA TYR A 336 3.44 -26.61 -25.29
C TYR A 336 3.68 -27.96 -24.58
N GLY A 337 3.24 -29.06 -25.19
CA GLY A 337 3.47 -30.42 -24.69
C GLY A 337 4.90 -30.91 -24.94
N SER A 338 5.43 -31.74 -24.03
CA SER A 338 6.76 -32.36 -24.16
C SER A 338 6.85 -33.41 -25.29
N ASN A 339 5.72 -33.69 -25.95
CA ASN A 339 5.55 -34.65 -27.03
C ASN A 339 5.46 -34.01 -28.42
N ASN A 340 5.83 -32.73 -28.56
CA ASN A 340 5.73 -31.94 -29.81
C ASN A 340 4.26 -31.71 -30.28
N TRP A 341 3.34 -31.58 -29.32
CA TRP A 341 1.97 -31.16 -29.57
C TRP A 341 1.67 -29.82 -28.88
N CYS A 342 0.68 -29.11 -29.42
CA CYS A 342 0.09 -27.92 -28.82
C CYS A 342 -1.35 -28.22 -28.42
N TYR A 343 -1.70 -27.86 -27.19
CA TYR A 343 -3.03 -28.04 -26.65
C TYR A 343 -3.72 -26.69 -26.50
N ILE A 344 -4.96 -26.58 -26.95
CA ILE A 344 -5.62 -25.27 -27.13
C ILE A 344 -7.03 -25.30 -26.54
N THR A 345 -7.36 -24.27 -25.75
CA THR A 345 -8.73 -23.96 -25.33
C THR A 345 -9.25 -22.68 -26.04
N PRO A 346 -10.51 -22.64 -26.49
CA PRO A 346 -11.08 -21.45 -27.15
C PRO A 346 -11.44 -20.27 -26.24
N THR A 347 -11.48 -19.08 -26.85
CA THR A 347 -11.88 -17.79 -26.21
C THR A 347 -13.39 -17.59 -26.09
N GLU A 348 -14.16 -18.14 -27.03
CA GLU A 348 -15.60 -17.92 -27.16
C GLU A 348 -16.34 -19.27 -27.30
N ASP A 349 -17.65 -19.22 -27.09
CA ASP A 349 -18.67 -20.27 -27.12
C ASP A 349 -18.89 -21.06 -25.82
N GLN A 350 -20.08 -21.64 -25.68
CA GLN A 350 -20.44 -22.48 -24.54
C GLN A 350 -20.25 -23.95 -24.88
N TRP A 351 -19.52 -24.68 -24.04
CA TRP A 351 -19.06 -26.04 -24.31
C TRP A 351 -18.30 -26.11 -25.64
N VAL A 352 -17.01 -26.35 -25.56
CA VAL A 352 -16.15 -26.21 -26.73
C VAL A 352 -15.21 -27.39 -26.84
N TYR A 353 -14.89 -27.77 -28.06
CA TYR A 353 -13.93 -28.84 -28.30
C TYR A 353 -12.54 -28.48 -27.75
N PHE A 354 -11.93 -29.43 -27.04
CA PHE A 354 -10.50 -29.36 -26.77
C PHE A 354 -9.74 -29.66 -28.06
N ARG A 355 -8.61 -28.96 -28.30
CA ARG A 355 -7.83 -29.12 -29.53
C ARG A 355 -6.43 -29.61 -29.21
N SER A 356 -6.01 -30.65 -29.93
CA SER A 356 -4.63 -31.14 -29.97
C SER A 356 -4.08 -30.88 -31.37
N MET A 357 -3.07 -30.04 -31.49
CA MET A 357 -2.41 -29.72 -32.75
C MET A 357 -1.03 -30.34 -32.80
N ASN A 358 -0.74 -31.09 -33.86
CA ASN A 358 0.58 -31.66 -34.08
C ASN A 358 1.53 -30.55 -34.59
N LEU A 359 2.64 -30.28 -33.88
CA LEU A 359 3.55 -29.18 -34.23
C LEU A 359 4.47 -29.50 -35.41
N GLU A 360 4.51 -30.74 -35.89
CA GLU A 360 5.27 -31.11 -37.07
C GLU A 360 4.43 -30.98 -38.34
N THR A 361 3.16 -31.41 -38.31
CA THR A 361 2.27 -31.37 -39.48
C THR A 361 1.37 -30.14 -39.54
N GLY A 362 1.12 -29.49 -38.40
CA GLY A 362 0.10 -28.45 -38.27
C GLY A 362 -1.34 -28.96 -38.23
N GLU A 363 -1.55 -30.28 -38.20
CA GLU A 363 -2.89 -30.88 -38.16
C GLU A 363 -3.54 -30.67 -36.79
N VAL A 364 -4.79 -30.19 -36.78
CA VAL A 364 -5.58 -29.96 -35.57
C VAL A 364 -6.65 -31.03 -35.43
N THR A 365 -6.63 -31.73 -34.30
CA THR A 365 -7.66 -32.70 -33.91
C THR A 365 -8.49 -32.16 -32.76
N LYS A 366 -9.82 -32.25 -32.90
CA LYS A 366 -10.78 -31.95 -31.83
C LYS A 366 -11.03 -33.18 -30.96
N SER A 367 -11.33 -32.97 -29.68
CA SER A 367 -11.97 -33.98 -28.84
C SER A 367 -13.27 -34.47 -29.48
N ALA A 368 -13.69 -35.70 -29.16
CA ALA A 368 -14.93 -36.27 -29.68
C ALA A 368 -16.18 -35.54 -29.16
N GLN A 369 -16.08 -34.86 -28.02
CA GLN A 369 -17.17 -34.12 -27.38
C GLN A 369 -16.71 -32.72 -26.95
N GLU A 370 -17.67 -31.79 -26.89
CA GLU A 370 -17.47 -30.42 -26.40
C GLU A 370 -17.39 -30.35 -24.85
N TYR A 371 -17.93 -31.35 -24.16
CA TYR A 371 -17.80 -31.50 -22.71
C TYR A 371 -16.47 -32.21 -22.37
N PRO A 372 -15.73 -31.81 -21.30
CA PRO A 372 -16.09 -30.86 -20.26
C PRO A 372 -15.56 -29.43 -20.44
N VAL A 373 -14.92 -29.10 -21.56
CA VAL A 373 -14.24 -27.81 -21.74
C VAL A 373 -15.23 -26.69 -22.06
N TYR A 374 -14.99 -25.50 -21.51
CA TYR A 374 -15.79 -24.29 -21.78
C TYR A 374 -14.89 -23.19 -22.34
N GLU A 375 -15.46 -22.14 -22.95
CA GLU A 375 -14.67 -20.94 -23.28
C GLU A 375 -13.91 -20.45 -22.05
N LYS A 376 -12.72 -19.90 -22.28
CA LYS A 376 -11.88 -19.33 -21.23
C LYS A 376 -11.44 -20.35 -20.15
N THR A 377 -11.39 -21.62 -20.52
CA THR A 377 -10.75 -22.65 -19.70
C THR A 377 -9.25 -22.40 -19.67
N ILE A 378 -8.70 -22.17 -18.49
CA ILE A 378 -7.26 -22.11 -18.26
C ILE A 378 -6.74 -23.54 -18.19
N ILE A 379 -5.62 -23.82 -18.84
CA ILE A 379 -4.92 -25.10 -18.82
C ILE A 379 -3.45 -24.89 -18.50
N LYS A 380 -2.88 -25.77 -17.66
CA LYS A 380 -1.44 -25.78 -17.39
C LYS A 380 -0.95 -27.22 -17.42
N LYS A 381 0.23 -27.41 -18.00
CA LYS A 381 0.93 -28.70 -17.91
C LYS A 381 1.30 -28.96 -16.46
N ILE A 382 1.10 -30.19 -16.00
CA ILE A 382 1.65 -30.61 -14.72
C ILE A 382 3.16 -30.79 -14.92
N PRO A 383 4.02 -30.08 -14.16
CA PRO A 383 5.46 -30.21 -14.30
C PRO A 383 5.90 -31.67 -14.31
N VAL A 384 6.83 -32.02 -15.20
CA VAL A 384 7.42 -33.37 -15.36
C VAL A 384 6.45 -34.52 -15.68
N LYS A 385 5.15 -34.24 -15.91
CA LYS A 385 4.15 -35.25 -16.32
C LYS A 385 3.59 -34.94 -17.70
N ASP A 386 3.21 -35.97 -18.45
CA ASP A 386 2.47 -35.84 -19.72
C ASP A 386 0.96 -35.66 -19.47
N GLN A 387 0.63 -34.69 -18.62
CA GLN A 387 -0.73 -34.42 -18.17
C GLN A 387 -0.98 -32.91 -18.07
N LEU A 388 -2.24 -32.53 -18.19
CA LEU A 388 -2.70 -31.15 -18.03
C LEU A 388 -3.73 -31.09 -16.91
N LEU A 389 -3.69 -30.03 -16.12
CA LEU A 389 -4.83 -29.64 -15.31
C LEU A 389 -5.49 -28.41 -15.95
N GLY A 390 -6.80 -28.30 -15.86
CA GLY A 390 -7.54 -27.15 -16.33
C GLY A 390 -8.72 -26.77 -15.44
N THR A 391 -9.21 -25.55 -15.61
CA THR A 391 -10.36 -25.02 -14.86
C THR A 391 -11.17 -24.04 -15.70
N ARG A 392 -12.49 -24.06 -15.56
CA ARG A 392 -13.42 -23.30 -16.42
C ARG A 392 -13.80 -22.00 -15.70
N THR A 393 -13.09 -20.92 -15.99
CA THR A 393 -13.19 -19.66 -15.23
C THR A 393 -14.54 -18.93 -15.35
N THR A 394 -15.37 -19.33 -16.31
CA THR A 394 -16.69 -18.80 -16.61
C THR A 394 -17.84 -19.59 -15.96
N LEU A 395 -17.54 -20.68 -15.24
CA LEU A 395 -18.53 -21.53 -14.56
C LEU A 395 -18.36 -21.50 -13.05
N SER A 396 -19.45 -21.75 -12.33
CA SER A 396 -19.45 -21.94 -10.88
C SER A 396 -20.09 -23.29 -10.51
N PRO A 397 -19.33 -24.24 -9.94
CA PRO A 397 -17.89 -24.17 -9.69
C PRO A 397 -17.07 -24.24 -10.99
N THR A 398 -15.86 -23.68 -10.95
CA THR A 398 -14.95 -23.67 -12.10
C THR A 398 -14.49 -25.09 -12.47
N GLY A 399 -14.40 -25.98 -11.48
CA GLY A 399 -14.06 -27.39 -11.64
C GLY A 399 -12.57 -27.62 -11.87
N ILE A 400 -12.16 -28.88 -11.68
CA ILE A 400 -10.81 -29.37 -11.99
C ILE A 400 -10.96 -30.38 -13.13
N LEU A 401 -10.28 -30.14 -14.24
CA LEU A 401 -10.20 -31.02 -15.40
C LEU A 401 -8.80 -31.61 -15.47
N LEU A 402 -8.64 -32.93 -15.49
CA LEU A 402 -7.34 -33.58 -15.66
C LEU A 402 -7.31 -34.38 -16.96
N PHE A 403 -6.35 -34.06 -17.82
CA PHE A 403 -6.18 -34.64 -19.14
C PHE A 403 -4.89 -35.46 -19.19
N ASP A 404 -4.91 -36.59 -19.91
CA ASP A 404 -3.73 -37.40 -20.25
C ASP A 404 -3.30 -37.14 -21.70
N LEU A 405 -2.02 -36.81 -21.87
CA LEU A 405 -1.41 -36.39 -23.13
C LEU A 405 -0.48 -37.44 -23.74
N SER A 406 -0.27 -38.56 -23.05
CA SER A 406 0.66 -39.61 -23.48
C SER A 406 0.50 -40.08 -24.94
N PRO A 407 -0.70 -40.06 -25.58
CA PRO A 407 -0.85 -40.46 -26.99
C PRO A 407 -0.52 -39.36 -28.02
N GLY A 408 -0.21 -38.13 -27.60
CA GLY A 408 -0.13 -36.95 -28.48
C GLY A 408 -1.46 -36.22 -28.56
N ILE A 409 -2.48 -36.85 -29.15
CA ILE A 409 -3.87 -36.38 -29.02
C ILE A 409 -4.33 -36.68 -27.60
N ALA A 410 -4.87 -35.67 -26.90
CA ALA A 410 -5.35 -35.86 -25.53
C ALA A 410 -6.43 -36.94 -25.48
N LYS A 411 -6.39 -37.78 -24.43
CA LYS A 411 -7.41 -38.82 -24.24
C LYS A 411 -8.80 -38.19 -24.06
N GLU A 412 -9.80 -38.89 -24.57
CA GLU A 412 -11.22 -38.49 -24.47
C GLU A 412 -11.75 -38.55 -23.03
N ASN A 413 -11.21 -39.43 -22.20
CA ASN A 413 -11.57 -39.48 -20.78
C ASN A 413 -10.87 -38.33 -20.05
N VAL A 414 -11.66 -37.43 -19.48
CA VAL A 414 -11.17 -36.30 -18.67
C VAL A 414 -11.67 -36.52 -17.24
N ASN A 415 -10.75 -36.68 -16.29
CA ASN A 415 -11.14 -36.79 -14.88
C ASN A 415 -11.62 -35.43 -14.37
N TYR A 416 -12.71 -35.44 -13.61
CA TYR A 416 -13.42 -34.23 -13.18
C TYR A 416 -13.65 -34.19 -11.66
N TRP A 417 -13.37 -33.02 -11.07
CA TRP A 417 -13.80 -32.70 -9.70
C TRP A 417 -14.64 -31.41 -9.66
N HIS A 418 -15.78 -31.46 -9.00
CA HIS A 418 -16.76 -30.37 -8.89
C HIS A 418 -16.40 -29.37 -7.79
N GLU A 419 -15.22 -28.72 -7.89
CA GLU A 419 -14.69 -27.78 -6.90
C GLU A 419 -14.40 -26.40 -7.52
N GLY A 420 -14.64 -25.32 -6.76
CA GLY A 420 -14.39 -23.94 -7.19
C GLY A 420 -12.96 -23.51 -6.87
N ILE A 421 -12.05 -23.67 -7.83
CA ILE A 421 -10.63 -23.37 -7.63
C ILE A 421 -10.17 -22.04 -8.24
N GLY A 422 -10.88 -21.51 -9.23
CA GLY A 422 -10.41 -20.36 -10.02
C GLY A 422 -9.05 -20.62 -10.69
N PRO A 423 -8.31 -19.57 -11.12
CA PRO A 423 -6.93 -19.71 -11.59
C PRO A 423 -6.03 -20.42 -10.57
N PHE A 424 -5.01 -21.12 -11.06
CA PHE A 424 -4.13 -21.93 -10.24
C PHE A 424 -2.70 -21.97 -10.78
N TRP A 425 -1.77 -22.37 -9.91
CA TRP A 425 -0.34 -22.48 -10.18
C TRP A 425 0.22 -23.75 -9.53
N PHE A 426 1.21 -24.40 -10.13
CA PHE A 426 1.79 -25.63 -9.61
C PHE A 426 2.97 -25.37 -8.66
N SER A 427 3.21 -26.33 -7.77
CA SER A 427 4.55 -26.53 -7.21
C SER A 427 5.54 -26.90 -8.32
N GLU A 428 6.83 -26.60 -8.16
CA GLU A 428 7.81 -26.85 -9.23
C GLU A 428 7.94 -28.33 -9.62
N ASN A 429 7.72 -29.22 -8.67
CA ASN A 429 7.71 -30.67 -8.87
C ASN A 429 6.34 -31.21 -9.33
N GLY A 430 5.31 -30.36 -9.42
CA GLY A 430 3.96 -30.71 -9.86
C GLY A 430 3.14 -31.55 -8.88
N ASP A 431 3.60 -31.77 -7.65
CA ASP A 431 2.92 -32.60 -6.65
C ASP A 431 1.70 -31.92 -5.99
N LYS A 432 1.61 -30.59 -6.11
CA LYS A 432 0.59 -29.72 -5.53
C LYS A 432 0.24 -28.59 -6.48
N PHE A 433 -0.92 -27.98 -6.26
CA PHE A 433 -1.27 -26.71 -6.88
C PHE A 433 -1.92 -25.76 -5.88
N TYR A 434 -1.69 -24.48 -6.13
CA TYR A 434 -2.16 -23.33 -5.36
C TYR A 434 -3.27 -22.64 -6.14
N CYS A 435 -4.41 -22.42 -5.50
CA CYS A 435 -5.60 -21.85 -6.12
C CYS A 435 -5.75 -20.36 -5.79
N ASN A 436 -6.48 -19.62 -6.64
CA ASN A 436 -6.76 -18.19 -6.38
C ASN A 436 -7.57 -17.97 -5.08
N THR A 437 -8.27 -19.00 -4.61
CA THR A 437 -9.02 -19.03 -3.36
C THR A 437 -8.13 -19.15 -2.11
N GLY A 438 -6.82 -19.32 -2.29
CA GLY A 438 -5.86 -19.58 -1.21
C GLY A 438 -5.73 -21.05 -0.85
N LYS A 439 -6.64 -21.92 -1.30
CA LYS A 439 -6.57 -23.36 -1.04
C LYS A 439 -5.39 -24.00 -1.77
N ILE A 440 -4.80 -25.00 -1.12
CA ILE A 440 -3.72 -25.82 -1.65
C ILE A 440 -4.21 -27.25 -1.74
N TYR A 441 -3.99 -27.91 -2.87
CA TYR A 441 -4.39 -29.30 -3.09
C TYR A 441 -3.19 -30.13 -3.54
N SER A 442 -3.21 -31.43 -3.25
CA SER A 442 -2.33 -32.36 -3.95
C SER A 442 -2.81 -32.52 -5.39
N THR A 443 -1.87 -32.60 -6.33
CA THR A 443 -2.19 -32.90 -7.72
C THR A 443 -2.77 -34.32 -7.81
N PRO A 444 -3.99 -34.50 -8.33
CA PRO A 444 -4.59 -35.82 -8.44
C PRO A 444 -3.86 -36.69 -9.48
N GLU A 445 -3.90 -38.01 -9.29
CA GLU A 445 -3.45 -38.97 -10.30
C GLU A 445 -4.56 -39.23 -11.31
N TYR A 446 -4.18 -39.35 -12.58
CA TYR A 446 -5.11 -39.67 -13.66
C TYR A 446 -5.59 -41.11 -13.58
N SER A 447 -6.84 -41.35 -13.97
CA SER A 447 -7.44 -42.67 -14.10
C SER A 447 -8.13 -42.82 -15.44
N ASP A 448 -7.94 -43.96 -16.11
CA ASP A 448 -8.72 -44.32 -17.30
C ASP A 448 -10.19 -44.66 -16.97
N GLU A 449 -10.54 -44.78 -15.69
CA GLU A 449 -11.93 -44.87 -15.25
C GLU A 449 -12.60 -43.48 -15.29
N ASN A 450 -13.92 -43.47 -15.43
CA ASN A 450 -14.69 -42.22 -15.39
C ASN A 450 -14.68 -41.68 -13.95
N VAL A 451 -13.90 -40.61 -13.73
CA VAL A 451 -13.84 -39.89 -12.46
C VAL A 451 -14.69 -38.64 -12.59
N ASN A 452 -15.76 -38.59 -11.80
CA ASN A 452 -16.61 -37.42 -11.63
C ASN A 452 -16.92 -37.30 -10.13
N SER A 453 -16.06 -36.59 -9.42
CA SER A 453 -16.09 -36.49 -7.96
C SER A 453 -16.51 -35.11 -7.49
N ILE A 454 -17.13 -35.02 -6.32
CA ILE A 454 -17.30 -33.75 -5.59
C ILE A 454 -16.23 -33.58 -4.49
N ASP A 455 -15.45 -34.63 -4.24
CA ASP A 455 -14.52 -34.70 -3.11
C ASP A 455 -13.09 -34.54 -3.60
N ILE A 456 -12.50 -33.37 -3.30
CA ILE A 456 -11.05 -33.15 -3.28
C ILE A 456 -10.72 -32.38 -2.01
N SER A 457 -9.84 -32.92 -1.16
CA SER A 457 -9.52 -32.31 0.12
C SER A 457 -8.36 -31.34 -0.02
N ALA A 458 -8.56 -30.09 0.41
CA ALA A 458 -7.47 -29.14 0.55
C ALA A 458 -6.48 -29.63 1.63
N ILE A 459 -5.19 -29.54 1.33
CA ILE A 459 -4.08 -29.91 2.21
C ILE A 459 -3.44 -28.69 2.90
N GLY A 460 -3.85 -27.49 2.54
CA GLY A 460 -3.35 -26.24 3.09
C GLY A 460 -4.17 -25.02 2.64
N ASP A 461 -3.86 -23.86 3.22
CA ASP A 461 -4.52 -22.59 2.95
C ASP A 461 -3.52 -21.44 3.15
N LEU A 462 -3.38 -20.58 2.14
CA LEU A 462 -2.55 -19.37 2.15
C LEU A 462 -3.26 -18.16 2.79
N GLY A 463 -4.46 -18.37 3.34
CA GLY A 463 -5.27 -17.36 3.97
C GLY A 463 -6.09 -16.56 2.96
N THR A 464 -7.34 -16.29 3.31
CA THR A 464 -8.26 -15.43 2.56
C THR A 464 -8.08 -13.98 2.97
N ASN A 465 -8.17 -13.07 2.00
CA ASN A 465 -8.24 -11.63 2.23
C ASN A 465 -9.40 -11.08 1.40
N TRP A 466 -10.36 -10.43 2.05
CA TRP A 466 -11.59 -9.95 1.42
C TRP A 466 -11.31 -8.73 0.54
N ASP A 467 -10.24 -7.99 0.87
CA ASP A 467 -9.81 -6.83 0.10
C ASP A 467 -8.80 -7.21 -0.99
N TYR A 468 -8.20 -8.40 -0.95
CA TYR A 468 -7.16 -8.82 -1.91
C TYR A 468 -7.30 -10.27 -2.40
N THR A 469 -7.38 -10.48 -3.72
CA THR A 469 -7.33 -11.82 -4.33
C THR A 469 -5.90 -12.27 -4.56
N ILE A 470 -5.67 -13.58 -4.57
CA ILE A 470 -4.44 -14.13 -5.15
C ILE A 470 -4.54 -14.03 -6.66
N LYS A 471 -3.58 -13.32 -7.26
CA LYS A 471 -3.51 -13.03 -8.70
C LYS A 471 -2.41 -13.82 -9.38
N TRP A 472 -1.33 -14.15 -8.67
CA TRP A 472 -0.26 -15.00 -9.17
C TRP A 472 0.46 -15.72 -8.02
N VAL A 473 0.99 -16.92 -8.27
CA VAL A 473 1.82 -17.67 -7.32
C VAL A 473 2.99 -18.29 -8.05
N ASP A 474 4.19 -18.18 -7.48
CA ASP A 474 5.37 -18.91 -7.96
C ASP A 474 6.14 -19.49 -6.77
N GLN A 475 6.46 -20.78 -6.87
CA GLN A 475 7.31 -21.47 -5.90
C GLN A 475 8.74 -21.51 -6.44
N CYS A 476 9.72 -21.45 -5.54
CA CYS A 476 11.10 -21.88 -5.81
C CYS A 476 11.46 -23.01 -4.83
N GLU A 477 11.69 -24.22 -5.35
CA GLU A 477 12.05 -25.39 -4.55
C GLU A 477 13.46 -25.23 -3.97
N ALA A 478 14.41 -24.72 -4.75
CA ALA A 478 15.79 -24.48 -4.31
C ALA A 478 15.87 -23.50 -3.11
N GLY A 479 15.07 -22.43 -3.16
CA GLY A 479 14.96 -21.43 -2.09
C GLY A 479 14.02 -21.80 -0.95
N ASN A 480 13.31 -22.94 -1.02
CA ASN A 480 12.22 -23.30 -0.11
C ASN A 480 11.20 -22.17 0.10
N SER A 481 10.91 -21.42 -0.96
CA SER A 481 10.15 -20.19 -0.92
C SER A 481 8.92 -20.26 -1.82
N LEU A 482 7.83 -19.63 -1.40
CA LEU A 482 6.62 -19.45 -2.16
C LEU A 482 6.28 -17.96 -2.15
N PHE A 483 6.06 -17.38 -3.33
CA PHE A 483 5.70 -15.98 -3.47
C PHE A 483 4.28 -15.87 -4.01
N VAL A 484 3.46 -15.10 -3.29
CA VAL A 484 2.02 -14.96 -3.58
C VAL A 484 1.75 -13.49 -3.87
N LEU A 485 1.39 -13.18 -5.10
CA LEU A 485 0.96 -11.85 -5.51
C LEU A 485 -0.52 -11.65 -5.18
N ARG A 486 -0.78 -10.63 -4.36
CA ARG A 486 -2.10 -10.19 -3.93
C ARG A 486 -2.48 -8.94 -4.72
N GLN A 487 -3.70 -8.88 -5.24
CA GLN A 487 -4.22 -7.73 -5.98
C GLN A 487 -5.52 -7.24 -5.34
N GLY A 488 -5.65 -5.91 -5.20
CA GLY A 488 -6.82 -5.26 -4.62
C GLY A 488 -8.09 -5.55 -5.42
N GLN A 489 -9.16 -5.92 -4.71
CA GLN A 489 -10.47 -6.30 -5.29
C GLN A 489 -11.64 -5.55 -4.63
N SER A 490 -11.36 -4.57 -3.76
CA SER A 490 -12.39 -3.84 -3.04
C SER A 490 -12.12 -2.34 -3.06
N TYR A 491 -13.13 -1.56 -2.66
CA TYR A 491 -12.97 -0.12 -2.47
C TYR A 491 -11.88 0.20 -1.43
N ASN A 492 -11.75 -0.63 -0.39
CA ASN A 492 -10.79 -0.41 0.70
C ASN A 492 -9.35 -0.66 0.28
N SER A 493 -9.10 -1.64 -0.59
CA SER A 493 -7.75 -1.89 -1.11
C SER A 493 -7.36 -0.94 -2.22
N ASN A 494 -8.29 -0.16 -2.77
CA ASN A 494 -8.15 0.52 -4.06
C ASN A 494 -7.85 -0.52 -5.15
N TRP A 495 -8.80 -0.78 -6.07
CA TRP A 495 -8.85 -1.87 -7.07
C TRP A 495 -7.60 -2.04 -7.97
N ASP A 496 -6.58 -1.22 -7.75
CA ASP A 496 -5.38 -1.04 -8.53
C ASP A 496 -4.09 -1.14 -7.66
N THR A 497 -4.17 -1.80 -6.52
CA THR A 497 -3.00 -2.05 -5.66
C THR A 497 -2.57 -3.51 -5.74
N SER A 498 -1.30 -3.76 -5.46
CA SER A 498 -0.77 -5.11 -5.35
C SER A 498 0.41 -5.16 -4.41
N TYR A 499 0.60 -6.28 -3.75
CA TYR A 499 1.78 -6.59 -2.96
C TYR A 499 2.08 -8.09 -3.04
N ILE A 500 3.28 -8.50 -2.65
CA ILE A 500 3.75 -9.87 -2.70
C ILE A 500 4.01 -10.33 -1.28
N GLU A 501 3.47 -11.49 -0.92
CA GLU A 501 3.78 -12.19 0.33
C GLU A 501 4.79 -13.29 0.05
N GLY A 502 5.90 -13.30 0.79
CA GLY A 502 6.81 -14.44 0.83
C GLY A 502 6.39 -15.42 1.91
N PHE A 503 6.48 -16.72 1.61
CA PHE A 503 6.24 -17.81 2.55
C PHE A 503 7.34 -18.85 2.43
N ASN A 504 7.60 -19.59 3.51
CA ASN A 504 8.30 -20.85 3.42
C ASN A 504 7.40 -21.88 2.73
N SER A 505 7.88 -22.53 1.66
CA SER A 505 7.05 -23.40 0.83
C SER A 505 6.67 -24.73 1.48
N TYR A 506 7.32 -25.12 2.57
CA TYR A 506 7.03 -26.38 3.27
C TYR A 506 5.94 -26.21 4.34
N ASN A 507 6.03 -25.14 5.14
CA ASN A 507 5.12 -24.92 6.28
C ASN A 507 4.18 -23.72 6.11
N TYR A 508 4.30 -22.97 5.02
CA TYR A 508 3.49 -21.79 4.69
C TYR A 508 3.50 -20.68 5.75
N VAL A 509 4.58 -20.59 6.52
CA VAL A 509 4.82 -19.45 7.42
C VAL A 509 5.30 -18.27 6.59
N LYS A 510 4.64 -17.11 6.76
CA LYS A 510 4.99 -15.86 6.09
C LYS A 510 6.39 -15.39 6.49
N THR A 511 7.25 -15.13 5.51
CA THR A 511 8.64 -14.69 5.69
C THR A 511 8.82 -13.20 5.43
N GLY A 512 7.98 -12.60 4.58
CA GLY A 512 8.12 -11.19 4.23
C GLY A 512 6.96 -10.63 3.42
N THR A 513 7.01 -9.33 3.16
CA THR A 513 6.12 -8.63 2.22
C THR A 513 6.95 -7.71 1.34
N TYR A 514 6.62 -7.67 0.05
CA TYR A 514 7.30 -6.86 -0.95
C TYR A 514 6.26 -6.04 -1.73
N GLU A 515 6.58 -4.79 -2.03
CA GLU A 515 5.70 -3.90 -2.78
C GLU A 515 6.35 -3.53 -4.11
N PRO A 516 5.60 -3.48 -5.23
CA PRO A 516 6.14 -3.03 -6.51
C PRO A 516 6.58 -1.57 -6.44
N TYR A 517 7.75 -1.28 -6.99
CA TYR A 517 8.31 0.07 -6.96
C TYR A 517 7.58 0.98 -7.95
N PRO A 518 7.51 2.30 -7.71
CA PRO A 518 7.04 3.23 -8.73
C PRO A 518 7.97 3.26 -9.95
N VAL A 519 7.50 3.86 -11.05
CA VAL A 519 8.30 4.12 -12.25
C VAL A 519 8.40 5.63 -12.49
N LEU A 520 9.56 6.10 -12.96
CA LEU A 520 9.72 7.47 -13.42
C LEU A 520 9.36 7.56 -14.90
N LEU A 521 8.41 8.44 -15.22
CA LEU A 521 7.97 8.67 -16.59
C LEU A 521 8.01 10.16 -16.91
N THR A 522 8.50 10.49 -18.10
CA THR A 522 8.41 11.85 -18.65
C THR A 522 7.18 11.95 -19.52
N ILE A 523 6.17 12.67 -19.06
CA ILE A 523 4.91 12.89 -19.77
C ILE A 523 4.76 14.39 -20.02
N ASN A 524 4.56 14.78 -21.29
CA ASN A 524 4.47 16.18 -21.72
C ASN A 524 5.65 17.06 -21.25
N GLY A 525 6.85 16.48 -21.12
CA GLY A 525 8.07 17.17 -20.70
C GLY A 525 8.25 17.31 -19.19
N THR A 526 7.34 16.76 -18.38
CA THR A 526 7.47 16.69 -16.92
C THR A 526 7.79 15.27 -16.50
N GLU A 527 8.89 15.10 -15.75
CA GLU A 527 9.23 13.83 -15.11
C GLU A 527 8.52 13.72 -13.76
N SER A 528 7.80 12.61 -13.57
CA SER A 528 7.07 12.32 -12.35
C SER A 528 7.18 10.84 -12.00
N ALA A 529 7.11 10.52 -10.70
CA ALA A 529 6.97 9.15 -10.22
C ALA A 529 5.51 8.72 -10.26
N TYR A 530 5.26 7.52 -10.75
CA TYR A 530 3.94 6.89 -10.82
C TYR A 530 3.99 5.55 -10.11
N ASP A 531 3.09 5.34 -9.16
CA ASP A 531 2.93 4.02 -8.55
C ASP A 531 2.54 2.97 -9.59
N THR A 532 2.95 1.74 -9.32
CA THR A 532 2.63 0.59 -10.17
C THR A 532 1.83 -0.46 -9.41
N ARG A 533 1.25 -1.39 -10.18
CA ARG A 533 0.75 -2.67 -9.71
C ARG A 533 1.46 -3.79 -10.47
N ALA A 534 1.81 -4.87 -9.77
CA ALA A 534 2.29 -6.09 -10.39
C ALA A 534 1.09 -6.96 -10.81
N ASP A 535 1.20 -7.60 -11.97
CA ASP A 535 0.25 -8.60 -12.45
C ASP A 535 0.82 -10.02 -12.44
N TYR A 536 2.16 -10.15 -12.40
CA TYR A 536 2.88 -11.43 -12.32
C TYR A 536 4.04 -11.34 -11.32
N VAL A 537 4.35 -12.47 -10.65
CA VAL A 537 5.55 -12.64 -9.83
C VAL A 537 6.24 -13.95 -10.20
N PHE A 538 7.56 -13.92 -10.36
CA PHE A 538 8.37 -15.10 -10.61
C PHE A 538 9.58 -15.10 -9.70
N ALA A 539 9.82 -16.19 -8.97
CA ALA A 539 11.05 -16.37 -8.22
C ALA A 539 12.21 -16.65 -9.19
N SER A 540 13.38 -16.11 -8.90
CA SER A 540 14.62 -16.54 -9.52
C SER A 540 14.89 -18.03 -9.23
N LYS A 541 15.78 -18.63 -10.02
CA LYS A 541 16.13 -20.05 -9.90
C LYS A 541 16.59 -20.47 -8.51
N GLU A 542 17.31 -19.58 -7.82
CA GLU A 542 17.84 -19.83 -6.47
C GLU A 542 16.91 -19.30 -5.36
N GLY A 543 15.81 -18.62 -5.72
CA GLY A 543 14.88 -18.02 -4.74
C GLY A 543 15.40 -16.78 -4.03
N THR A 544 16.57 -16.26 -4.41
CA THR A 544 17.23 -15.09 -3.79
C THR A 544 16.69 -13.74 -4.28
N SER A 545 15.86 -13.76 -5.31
CA SER A 545 15.19 -12.58 -5.87
C SER A 545 13.87 -12.98 -6.53
N ILE A 546 12.97 -12.02 -6.68
CA ILE A 546 11.74 -12.13 -7.45
C ILE A 546 11.73 -11.13 -8.61
N TYR A 547 11.06 -11.49 -9.69
CA TYR A 547 10.78 -10.65 -10.84
C TYR A 547 9.29 -10.33 -10.86
N LEU A 548 8.95 -9.05 -10.86
CA LEU A 548 7.58 -8.56 -10.99
C LEU A 548 7.37 -8.06 -12.42
N VAL A 549 6.34 -8.54 -13.10
CA VAL A 549 5.86 -7.87 -14.33
C VAL A 549 4.72 -6.96 -13.93
N LYS A 550 4.94 -5.66 -14.09
CA LYS A 550 4.12 -4.62 -13.48
C LYS A 550 3.77 -3.50 -14.47
N THR A 551 2.71 -2.78 -14.17
CA THR A 551 2.22 -1.66 -14.97
C THR A 551 1.81 -0.49 -14.09
N THR A 552 1.79 0.72 -14.66
CA THR A 552 1.27 1.91 -13.98
C THR A 552 -0.18 1.72 -13.56
N LYS A 553 -0.54 2.26 -12.38
CA LYS A 553 -1.93 2.23 -11.92
C LYS A 553 -2.83 2.99 -12.90
N SER A 554 -3.97 2.41 -13.26
CA SER A 554 -4.97 2.96 -14.17
C SER A 554 -5.58 4.27 -13.66
N THR A 555 -5.56 4.53 -12.34
CA THR A 555 -6.04 5.76 -11.72
C THR A 555 -5.31 7.02 -12.19
N TYR A 556 -4.12 6.90 -12.79
CA TYR A 556 -3.38 8.04 -13.33
C TYR A 556 -3.85 8.46 -14.73
N GLU A 557 -4.61 7.61 -15.45
CA GLU A 557 -5.12 7.89 -16.81
C GLU A 557 -4.04 8.26 -17.85
N ILE A 558 -2.79 7.81 -17.64
CA ILE A 558 -1.64 8.11 -18.51
C ILE A 558 -1.33 7.03 -19.56
N GLY A 559 -2.08 5.92 -19.55
CA GLY A 559 -1.76 4.69 -20.29
C GLY A 559 -1.07 3.64 -19.42
N ASN A 560 -0.86 2.45 -20.01
CA ASN A 560 -0.17 1.35 -19.36
C ASN A 560 1.31 1.39 -19.73
N TYR A 561 2.18 1.58 -18.73
CA TYR A 561 3.63 1.47 -18.92
C TYR A 561 4.12 0.20 -18.23
N TRP A 562 4.38 -0.81 -19.04
CA TRP A 562 4.82 -2.11 -18.56
C TRP A 562 6.32 -2.13 -18.28
N SER A 563 6.69 -2.84 -17.21
CA SER A 563 8.08 -3.05 -16.83
C SER A 563 8.27 -4.36 -16.09
N ILE A 564 9.51 -4.86 -16.11
CA ILE A 564 9.98 -5.94 -15.25
C ILE A 564 10.81 -5.31 -14.14
N GLU A 565 10.46 -5.58 -12.89
CA GLU A 565 11.21 -5.20 -11.71
C GLU A 565 11.85 -6.43 -11.08
N LYS A 566 13.13 -6.33 -10.71
CA LYS A 566 13.80 -7.32 -9.87
C LYS A 566 13.86 -6.81 -8.43
N ILE A 567 13.41 -7.62 -7.48
CA ILE A 567 13.53 -7.35 -6.04
C ILE A 567 14.36 -8.47 -5.42
N ASP A 568 15.45 -8.12 -4.75
CA ASP A 568 16.24 -9.08 -3.96
C ASP A 568 15.47 -9.43 -2.67
N VAL A 569 15.43 -10.73 -2.37
CA VAL A 569 14.71 -11.28 -1.21
C VAL A 569 15.71 -11.44 -0.07
N ALA A 570 15.40 -10.86 1.08
CA ALA A 570 16.23 -11.02 2.28
C ALA A 570 16.17 -12.48 2.77
N GLU A 571 17.33 -13.00 3.22
CA GLU A 571 17.46 -14.34 3.81
C GLU A 571 16.70 -14.50 5.14
#